data_AF-A0AA96JXK0-F1
#
_entry.id   AF-A0AA96JXK0-F1
#
_cell.length_a   1.000
_cell.length_b   1.000
_cell.length_c   1.000
_cell.angle_alpha   90.00
_cell.angle_beta   90.00
_cell.angle_gamma   90.00
#
_symmetry.space_group_name_H-M   'P 1'
#
loop_
_entity.id
_entity.type
_entity.pdbx_description
1 polymer ?
#
loop_
_entity_poly.entity_id
_entity_poly.type
_entity_poly.pdbx_seq_one_letter_code
_entity_poly.pdbx_strand_id
1 'polypeptide(L)'
;MVIGTDIPGINGPLLITALDSLHDHDVVLGPTMDGGYYLIGLRTPVPELFENIPWSTEQVYAITEQKVKMLGLSLKTLPKLRDLDTVEDLHMCIRDSKDRQNQMFSSRTKNVLQELAKRLTNRE
;
A
#
# COMPACT_ATOMS: atom_id res chain seq x y z
N MET A 1 5.79 -3.19 -12.62
CA MET A 1 5.09 -2.90 -11.34
C MET A 1 5.99 -3.32 -10.20
N VAL A 2 6.09 -2.50 -9.15
CA VAL A 2 6.84 -2.79 -7.92
C VAL A 2 5.88 -2.64 -6.74
N ILE A 3 6.01 -3.52 -5.75
CA ILE A 3 5.17 -3.55 -4.56
C ILE A 3 6.03 -3.69 -3.30
N GLY A 4 5.59 -3.05 -2.21
CA GLY A 4 6.09 -3.29 -0.86
C GLY A 4 5.61 -4.63 -0.31
N THR A 5 6.32 -5.15 0.68
CA THR A 5 6.07 -6.49 1.26
C THR A 5 5.57 -6.45 2.71
N ASP A 6 5.58 -5.27 3.29
CA ASP A 6 5.28 -4.88 4.67
C ASP A 6 3.83 -4.35 4.83
N ILE A 7 2.96 -4.60 3.84
CA ILE A 7 1.59 -4.11 3.79
C ILE A 7 0.61 -5.30 3.79
N PRO A 8 0.15 -5.78 4.97
CA PRO A 8 -0.67 -6.98 5.07
C PRO A 8 -2.02 -6.87 4.34
N GLY A 9 -2.49 -5.64 4.11
CA GLY A 9 -3.75 -5.34 3.42
C GLY A 9 -3.73 -5.55 1.90
N ILE A 10 -2.56 -5.83 1.31
CA ILE A 10 -2.48 -6.17 -0.11
C ILE A 10 -3.16 -7.53 -0.35
N ASN A 11 -4.09 -7.58 -1.30
CA ASN A 11 -4.81 -8.79 -1.67
C ASN A 11 -4.89 -8.97 -3.20
N GLY A 12 -5.28 -10.17 -3.64
CA GLY A 12 -5.38 -10.51 -5.06
C GLY A 12 -6.26 -9.55 -5.88
N PRO A 13 -7.52 -9.27 -5.45
CA PRO A 13 -8.38 -8.32 -6.15
C PRO A 13 -7.78 -6.92 -6.34
N LEU A 14 -7.05 -6.41 -5.34
CA LEU A 14 -6.35 -5.13 -5.44
C LEU A 14 -5.24 -5.16 -6.50
N LEU A 15 -4.44 -6.22 -6.54
CA LEU A 15 -3.36 -6.37 -7.53
C LEU A 15 -3.90 -6.54 -8.95
N ILE A 16 -5.01 -7.26 -9.12
CA ILE A 16 -5.72 -7.36 -10.41
C ILE A 16 -6.21 -5.99 -10.83
N THR A 17 -6.86 -5.24 -9.94
CA THR A 17 -7.31 -3.86 -10.23
C THR A 17 -6.13 -2.96 -10.64
N ALA A 18 -4.98 -3.10 -9.98
CA ALA A 18 -3.78 -2.34 -10.32
C ALA A 18 -3.27 -2.66 -11.73
N LEU A 19 -3.20 -3.96 -12.08
CA LEU A 19 -2.77 -4.41 -13.41
C LEU A 19 -3.76 -3.99 -14.49
N ASP A 20 -5.07 -4.17 -14.26
CA ASP A 20 -6.11 -3.79 -15.21
C ASP A 20 -6.09 -2.29 -15.48
N SER A 21 -5.84 -1.48 -14.44
CA SER A 21 -5.76 -0.02 -14.57
C SER A 21 -4.62 0.45 -15.48
N LEU A 22 -3.55 -0.34 -15.65
CA LEU A 22 -2.43 -0.02 -16.55
C LEU A 22 -2.77 -0.16 -18.03
N HIS A 23 -3.94 -0.68 -18.40
CA HIS A 23 -4.39 -0.63 -19.80
C HIS A 23 -4.70 0.82 -20.20
N ASP A 24 -5.41 1.55 -19.33
CA ASP A 24 -5.93 2.89 -19.65
C ASP A 24 -5.15 4.03 -18.97
N HIS A 25 -4.29 3.73 -17.98
CA HIS A 25 -3.49 4.73 -17.26
C HIS A 25 -1.99 4.48 -17.42
N ASP A 26 -1.21 5.57 -17.48
CA ASP A 26 0.25 5.52 -17.57
C ASP A 26 0.88 5.08 -16.25
N VAL A 27 0.31 5.55 -15.13
CA VAL A 27 0.82 5.34 -13.77
C VAL A 27 -0.30 4.86 -12.86
N VAL A 28 0.01 3.87 -12.01
CA VAL A 28 -0.87 3.41 -10.92
C VAL A 28 -0.10 3.57 -9.61
N LEU A 29 -0.68 4.24 -8.61
CA LEU A 29 -0.10 4.42 -7.27
C LEU A 29 -1.02 3.86 -6.19
N GLY A 30 -0.45 3.08 -5.27
CA GLY A 30 -1.09 2.67 -4.01
C GLY A 30 -0.48 3.41 -2.82
N PRO A 31 -1.14 4.41 -2.22
CA PRO A 31 -0.56 5.22 -1.15
C PRO A 31 -0.51 4.48 0.20
N THR A 32 0.54 4.71 0.98
CA THR A 32 0.66 4.28 2.39
C THR A 32 0.17 5.37 3.34
N MET A 33 -0.19 5.00 4.58
CA MET A 33 -0.72 5.92 5.59
C MET A 33 0.27 7.03 5.96
N ASP A 34 1.56 6.72 5.95
CA ASP A 34 2.70 7.58 6.30
C ASP A 34 3.09 8.63 5.23
N GLY A 35 2.50 8.58 4.03
CA GLY A 35 2.78 9.52 2.94
C GLY A 35 3.70 8.97 1.84
N GLY A 36 4.12 7.71 1.93
CA GLY A 36 4.73 6.96 0.84
C GLY A 36 3.71 6.29 -0.11
N TYR A 37 4.19 5.29 -0.85
CA TYR A 37 3.36 4.38 -1.62
C TYR A 37 3.85 2.94 -1.52
N TYR A 38 2.92 2.00 -1.36
CA TYR A 38 3.18 0.55 -1.31
C TYR A 38 3.19 -0.08 -2.70
N LEU A 39 2.67 0.61 -3.71
CA LEU A 39 2.60 0.10 -5.08
C LEU A 39 2.86 1.23 -6.06
N ILE A 40 3.71 0.94 -7.05
CA ILE A 40 3.83 1.72 -8.26
C ILE A 40 3.80 0.82 -9.50
N GLY A 41 2.85 1.08 -10.38
CA GLY A 41 2.72 0.48 -11.71
C GLY A 41 3.00 1.52 -12.79
N LEU A 42 3.74 1.15 -13.82
CA LEU A 42 3.99 1.97 -14.99
C LEU A 42 3.65 1.17 -16.25
N ARG A 43 2.92 1.78 -17.19
CA ARG A 43 2.60 1.19 -18.49
C ARG A 43 3.84 1.14 -19.39
N THR A 44 4.67 2.18 -19.32
CA THR A 44 5.97 2.30 -20.00
C THR A 44 7.02 2.85 -19.03
N PRO A 45 8.32 2.60 -19.24
CA PRO A 45 9.36 3.20 -18.40
C PRO A 45 9.30 4.74 -18.46
N VAL A 46 9.34 5.39 -17.28
CA VAL A 46 9.41 6.85 -17.12
C VAL A 46 10.45 7.18 -16.03
N PRO A 47 11.75 7.19 -16.35
CA PRO A 47 12.81 7.44 -15.37
C PRO A 47 12.67 8.78 -14.63
N GLU A 48 12.18 9.83 -15.31
CA GLU A 48 12.01 11.19 -14.81
C GLU A 48 11.09 11.27 -13.59
N LEU A 49 10.22 10.27 -13.43
CA LEU A 49 9.32 10.16 -12.29
C LEU A 49 10.08 9.93 -10.96
N PHE A 50 11.26 9.30 -11.03
CA PHE A 50 12.05 8.89 -9.87
C PHE A 50 13.20 9.85 -9.53
N GLU A 51 13.46 10.84 -10.39
CA GLU A 51 14.50 11.85 -10.15
C GLU A 51 14.11 12.78 -8.99
N ASN A 52 15.06 13.26 -8.19
CA ASN A 52 14.80 14.29 -7.16
C ASN A 52 13.62 13.99 -6.20
N ILE A 53 13.33 12.71 -5.95
CA ILE A 53 12.34 12.31 -4.94
C ILE A 53 13.02 12.35 -3.56
N PRO A 54 12.43 13.03 -2.56
CA PRO A 54 12.92 13.00 -1.19
C PRO A 54 12.50 11.68 -0.53
N TRP A 55 13.23 10.61 -0.84
CA TRP A 55 12.98 9.28 -0.30
C TRP A 55 12.95 9.26 1.23
N SER A 56 12.17 8.32 1.80
CA SER A 56 11.99 8.17 3.24
C SER A 56 11.35 9.38 3.93
N THR A 57 10.45 10.08 3.23
CA THR A 57 9.65 11.18 3.79
C THR A 57 8.16 10.98 3.48
N GLU A 58 7.31 11.61 4.29
CA GLU A 58 5.85 11.65 4.06
C GLU A 58 5.43 12.38 2.78
N GLN A 59 6.39 13.02 2.07
CA GLN A 59 6.12 13.81 0.87
C GLN A 59 6.29 12.99 -0.42
N VAL A 60 6.80 11.76 -0.32
CA VAL A 60 7.11 10.92 -1.50
C VAL A 60 5.90 10.77 -2.41
N TYR A 61 4.73 10.37 -1.88
CA TYR A 61 3.51 10.23 -2.69
C TYR A 61 3.10 11.54 -3.35
N ALA A 62 3.06 12.63 -2.57
CA ALA A 62 2.58 13.93 -3.06
C ALA A 62 3.47 14.47 -4.18
N ILE A 63 4.79 14.34 -4.04
CA ILE A 63 5.76 14.79 -5.05
C ILE A 63 5.71 13.91 -6.30
N THR A 64 5.60 12.59 -6.14
CA THR A 64 5.42 11.67 -7.27
C THR A 64 4.12 12.01 -8.02
N GLU A 65 3.00 12.21 -7.33
CA GLU A 65 1.74 12.61 -7.96
C GLU A 65 1.86 13.94 -8.74
N GLN A 66 2.55 14.93 -8.18
CA GLN A 66 2.82 16.19 -8.88
C GLN A 66 3.65 15.98 -10.13
N LYS A 67 4.68 15.12 -10.09
CA LYS A 67 5.49 14.77 -11.27
C LYS A 67 4.68 14.10 -12.36
N VAL A 68 3.80 13.15 -12.01
CA VAL A 68 2.87 12.53 -12.98
C VAL A 68 2.06 13.60 -13.71
N LYS A 69 1.51 14.57 -12.97
CA LYS A 69 0.75 15.70 -13.54
C LYS A 69 1.62 16.59 -14.43
N MET A 70 2.83 16.94 -14.00
CA MET A 70 3.75 17.78 -14.78
C MET A 70 4.20 17.13 -16.10
N LEU A 71 4.35 15.80 -16.11
CA LEU A 71 4.72 15.02 -17.29
C LEU A 71 3.53 14.73 -18.21
N GLY A 72 2.32 15.19 -17.87
CA GLY A 72 1.11 14.96 -18.66
C GLY A 72 0.63 13.51 -18.69
N LEU A 73 1.04 12.72 -17.70
CA LEU A 73 0.71 11.30 -17.60
C LEU A 73 -0.62 11.08 -16.87
N SER A 74 -1.34 10.03 -17.27
CA SER A 74 -2.58 9.63 -16.61
C SER A 74 -2.29 8.81 -15.34
N LEU A 75 -2.99 9.14 -14.24
CA LEU A 75 -2.80 8.52 -12.93
C LEU A 75 -4.04 7.78 -12.46
N LYS A 76 -3.87 6.54 -12.00
CA LYS A 76 -4.84 5.85 -11.16
C LYS A 76 -4.31 5.74 -9.72
N THR A 77 -5.09 6.24 -8.77
CA THR A 77 -4.82 6.04 -7.34
C THR A 77 -5.66 4.87 -6.80
N LEU A 78 -5.00 3.91 -6.16
CA LEU A 78 -5.61 2.78 -5.46
C LEU A 78 -5.98 3.17 -4.01
N PRO A 79 -6.75 2.34 -3.29
CA PRO A 79 -7.02 2.58 -1.88
C PRO A 79 -5.75 2.73 -1.05
N LYS A 80 -5.80 3.65 -0.08
CA LYS A 80 -4.73 3.88 0.90
C LYS A 80 -4.67 2.69 1.87
N LEU A 81 -3.48 2.13 2.08
CA LEU A 81 -3.26 1.01 3.00
C LEU A 81 -2.27 1.40 4.09
N ARG A 82 -2.30 0.66 5.20
CA ARG A 82 -1.36 0.78 6.32
C ARG A 82 -0.23 -0.24 6.16
N ASP A 83 0.97 0.29 6.13
CA ASP A 83 2.26 -0.34 6.35
C ASP A 83 2.44 -0.76 7.82
N LEU A 84 3.16 -1.85 8.04
CA LEU A 84 3.36 -2.45 9.35
C LEU A 84 4.80 -2.22 9.81
N ASP A 85 5.06 -1.01 10.33
CA ASP A 85 6.38 -0.60 10.83
C ASP A 85 6.47 -0.59 12.35
N THR A 86 5.38 -0.19 13.02
CA THR A 86 5.35 0.00 14.48
C THR A 86 4.51 -1.05 15.20
N VAL A 87 4.68 -1.12 16.53
CA VAL A 87 3.82 -1.97 17.37
C VAL A 87 2.38 -1.46 17.34
N GLU A 88 2.19 -0.16 17.24
CA GLU A 88 0.90 0.49 17.05
C GLU A 88 0.23 0.03 15.75
N ASP A 89 0.98 -0.09 14.64
CA ASP A 89 0.46 -0.63 13.38
C ASP A 89 0.03 -2.08 13.50
N LEU A 90 0.79 -2.89 14.25
CA LEU A 90 0.41 -4.27 14.54
C LEU A 90 -0.90 -4.33 15.35
N HIS A 91 -1.05 -3.49 16.38
CA HIS A 91 -2.29 -3.41 17.16
C HIS A 91 -3.50 -3.00 16.30
N MET A 92 -3.32 -2.04 15.39
CA MET A 92 -4.34 -1.64 14.43
C MET A 92 -4.69 -2.80 13.49
N CYS A 93 -3.70 -3.49 12.93
CA CYS A 93 -3.93 -4.65 12.06
C CYS A 93 -4.68 -5.78 12.79
N ILE A 94 -4.34 -6.04 14.06
CA ILE A 94 -5.05 -7.00 14.90
C ILE A 94 -6.52 -6.58 15.08
N ARG A 95 -6.78 -5.30 15.36
CA ARG A 95 -8.14 -4.77 15.49
C ARG A 95 -8.93 -4.95 14.20
N ASP A 96 -8.34 -4.59 13.06
CA ASP A 96 -8.97 -4.68 11.74
C ASP A 96 -9.21 -6.14 11.33
N SER A 97 -8.37 -7.07 11.77
CA SER A 97 -8.53 -8.51 11.51
C SER A 97 -9.73 -9.14 12.21
N LYS A 98 -10.23 -8.52 13.28
CA LYS A 98 -11.41 -8.98 14.03
C LYS A 98 -12.72 -8.51 13.39
N ASP A 99 -12.67 -7.50 12.55
CA ASP A 99 -13.84 -7.04 11.81
C ASP A 99 -14.21 -8.08 10.73
N ARG A 100 -15.32 -8.79 10.97
CA ARG A 100 -15.83 -9.82 10.06
C ARG A 100 -16.32 -9.25 8.73
N GLN A 101 -16.67 -7.96 8.69
CA GLN A 101 -17.08 -7.30 7.44
C GLN A 101 -15.88 -6.87 6.60
N ASN A 102 -14.69 -6.79 7.22
CA ASN A 102 -13.50 -6.33 6.55
C ASN A 102 -12.78 -7.47 5.79
N GLN A 103 -12.89 -7.47 4.46
CA GLN A 103 -12.18 -8.41 3.57
C GLN A 103 -10.74 -8.01 3.28
N MET A 104 -10.19 -7.02 3.99
CA MET A 104 -8.86 -6.46 3.75
C MET A 104 -7.73 -7.51 3.79
N PHE A 105 -7.77 -8.46 4.74
CA PHE A 105 -6.69 -9.44 4.93
C PHE A 105 -7.01 -10.84 4.39
N SER A 106 -5.97 -11.53 3.89
CA SER A 106 -6.05 -12.95 3.55
C SER A 106 -6.33 -13.83 4.77
N SER A 107 -6.88 -15.03 4.58
CA SER A 107 -7.15 -15.97 5.69
C SER A 107 -5.89 -16.33 6.49
N ARG A 108 -4.74 -16.45 5.82
CA ARG A 108 -3.46 -16.74 6.48
C ARG A 108 -3.02 -15.58 7.37
N THR A 109 -3.05 -14.36 6.83
CA THR A 109 -2.70 -13.14 7.56
C THR A 109 -3.61 -12.93 8.77
N LYS A 110 -4.94 -13.11 8.60
CA LYS A 110 -5.91 -13.03 9.70
C LYS A 110 -5.59 -14.01 10.83
N ASN A 111 -5.30 -15.27 10.48
CA ASN A 111 -4.97 -16.30 11.48
C ASN A 111 -3.70 -15.95 12.26
N VAL A 112 -2.66 -15.44 11.59
CA VAL A 112 -1.42 -15.02 12.25
C VAL A 112 -1.66 -13.82 13.18
N LEU A 113 -2.40 -12.80 12.73
CA LEU A 113 -2.72 -11.63 13.56
C LEU A 113 -3.53 -12.03 14.80
N GLN A 114 -4.48 -12.95 14.68
CA GLN A 114 -5.26 -13.46 15.81
C GLN A 114 -4.42 -14.27 16.80
N GLU A 115 -3.46 -15.06 16.30
CA GLU A 115 -2.53 -15.80 17.16
C GLU A 115 -1.57 -14.84 17.90
N LEU A 116 -1.05 -13.82 17.22
CA LEU A 116 -0.25 -12.78 17.85
C LEU A 116 -1.05 -12.03 18.92
N ALA A 117 -2.32 -11.72 18.66
CA ALA A 117 -3.20 -11.09 19.62
C ALA A 117 -3.32 -11.89 20.93
N LYS A 118 -3.51 -13.21 20.85
CA LYS A 118 -3.56 -14.09 22.04
C LYS A 118 -2.26 -14.05 22.84
N ARG A 119 -1.11 -14.07 22.15
CA ARG A 119 0.22 -14.07 22.80
C ARG A 119 0.54 -12.74 23.47
N LEU A 120 0.09 -11.63 22.90
CA LEU A 120 0.26 -10.31 23.51
C LEU A 120 -0.59 -10.16 24.77
N THR A 121 -1.82 -10.68 24.78
CA THR A 121 -2.70 -10.65 25.97
C THR A 121 -2.22 -11.57 27.10
N ASN A 122 -1.60 -12.71 26.79
CA ASN A 122 -1.09 -13.66 27.79
C ASN A 122 0.28 -13.28 28.39
N ARG A 123 0.83 -12.11 28.03
CA ARG A 123 2.13 -11.61 28.50
C ARG A 123 2.03 -10.55 29.60
N GLU A 124 0.81 -10.16 29.97
CA GLU A 124 0.48 -9.36 31.17
C GLU A 124 0.11 -10.27 32.34
#